data_AF-A0A7V0V1B1-F1
#
_entry.id   AF-A0A7V0V1B1-F1
#
_cell.length_a   1.000
_cell.length_b   1.000
_cell.length_c   1.000
_cell.angle_alpha   90.00
_cell.angle_beta   90.00
_cell.angle_gamma   90.00
#
_symmetry.space_group_name_H-M   'P 1'
#
loop_
_entity.id
_entity.type
_entity.pdbx_description
1 polymer ?
#
loop_
_entity_poly.entity_id
_entity_poly.type
_entity_poly.pdbx_seq_one_letter_code
_entity_poly.pdbx_strand_id
1 'polypeptide(L)'
;MGTRPLSGARRHADEASSAHREQLWGSLAVLLSTVGFGALPTLTKLAYAAGLNVPTLLSFRFGLAALAIWGTLAIRRQARGPGRHVFAFLLLAACFIGNTALFFSSLRYAPATAAAVLFYTYPVVVALLAPYITVQQTVDFFWRYAYEPWTEMSRRLDRLFAGRNPPPASRYSRPTRPEPEGHQLGGGIQPRQDLVFYVRTSDPPPEPPEAYIERGMQPVEGPKHYWRTLTYDTYTGSGWLNGPYDELERAPDVPLDEAVFPFTVLTQTYTLREGWEGPVPAANEPMFVDRAYEVSRRAAGDLVGFEVQGRTYTVTSWIPAPTVTQLRKAGEDYPQEIVDRYLALPEVPQRVVDLAKEVVAEAQTPYDKALAIEQHLRRYDYDL
;
A
#
# COMPACT_ATOMS: atom_id res chain seq x y z
N MET A 1 -46.07 12.32 37.40
CA MET A 1 -45.16 12.75 36.33
C MET A 1 -43.78 12.23 36.68
N GLY A 2 -43.33 11.18 35.98
CA GLY A 2 -42.22 10.33 36.41
C GLY A 2 -40.85 10.90 36.06
N THR A 3 -39.97 10.95 37.05
CA THR A 3 -38.54 11.27 36.93
C THR A 3 -37.78 10.07 36.37
N ARG A 4 -37.17 10.21 35.19
CA ARG A 4 -36.16 9.28 34.66
C ARG A 4 -34.77 9.82 35.01
N PRO A 5 -33.95 9.08 35.77
CA PRO A 5 -32.51 9.38 35.84
C PRO A 5 -31.67 8.19 35.32
N LEU A 6 -30.44 8.49 34.87
CA LEU A 6 -29.29 7.57 34.73
C LEU A 6 -29.26 6.55 33.57
N SER A 7 -29.05 6.99 32.32
CA SER A 7 -28.63 6.08 31.23
C SER A 7 -27.15 6.23 30.81
N GLY A 8 -26.52 7.40 31.02
CA GLY A 8 -25.13 7.66 30.60
C GLY A 8 -24.07 7.10 31.55
N ALA A 9 -24.26 7.24 32.86
CA ALA A 9 -23.31 6.75 33.87
C ALA A 9 -23.21 5.22 33.93
N ARG A 10 -24.30 4.50 33.60
CA ARG A 10 -24.28 3.03 33.50
C ARG A 10 -23.51 2.55 32.27
N ARG A 11 -23.64 3.22 31.12
CA ARG A 11 -22.89 2.83 29.90
C ARG A 11 -21.37 2.97 30.04
N HIS A 12 -20.89 4.07 30.64
CA HIS A 12 -19.46 4.25 30.88
C HIS A 12 -18.90 3.28 31.94
N ALA A 13 -19.69 2.93 32.95
CA ALA A 13 -19.30 1.90 33.92
C ALA A 13 -19.28 0.49 33.28
N ASP A 14 -20.25 0.19 32.42
CA ASP A 14 -20.34 -1.08 31.69
C ASP A 14 -19.17 -1.25 30.69
N GLU A 15 -18.80 -0.19 29.95
CA GLU A 15 -17.66 -0.18 29.02
C GLU A 15 -16.30 -0.33 29.72
N ALA A 16 -16.10 0.37 30.84
CA ALA A 16 -14.89 0.20 31.64
C ALA A 16 -14.80 -1.22 32.25
N SER A 17 -15.94 -1.81 32.63
CA SER A 17 -16.01 -3.18 33.15
C SER A 17 -15.78 -4.24 32.07
N SER A 18 -16.24 -4.01 30.84
CA SER A 18 -15.98 -4.92 29.71
C SER A 18 -14.53 -4.87 29.27
N ALA A 19 -13.92 -3.68 29.22
CA ALA A 19 -12.50 -3.52 28.92
C ALA A 19 -11.62 -4.22 29.97
N HIS A 20 -11.96 -4.09 31.25
CA HIS A 20 -11.25 -4.79 32.32
C HIS A 20 -11.43 -6.32 32.23
N ARG A 21 -12.65 -6.81 31.93
CA ARG A 21 -12.89 -8.24 31.71
C ARG A 21 -12.12 -8.78 30.51
N GLU A 22 -12.06 -8.05 29.40
CA GLU A 22 -11.31 -8.45 28.21
C GLU A 22 -9.79 -8.47 28.47
N GLN A 23 -9.27 -7.49 29.21
CA GLN A 23 -7.87 -7.49 29.66
C GLN A 23 -7.56 -8.65 30.61
N LEU A 24 -8.46 -8.99 31.53
CA LEU A 24 -8.32 -10.15 32.41
C LEU A 24 -8.32 -11.46 31.61
N TRP A 25 -9.24 -11.61 30.65
CA TRP A 25 -9.27 -12.77 29.77
C TRP A 25 -8.02 -12.88 28.89
N GLY A 26 -7.54 -11.76 28.34
CA GLY A 26 -6.29 -11.70 27.59
C GLY A 26 -5.09 -12.11 28.44
N SER A 27 -5.00 -11.57 29.67
CA SER A 27 -3.93 -11.89 30.61
C SER A 27 -3.96 -13.37 31.03
N LEU A 28 -5.14 -13.92 31.32
CA LEU A 28 -5.32 -15.33 31.63
C LEU A 28 -4.96 -16.23 30.45
N ALA A 29 -5.34 -15.85 29.22
CA ALA A 29 -4.97 -16.60 28.02
C ALA A 29 -3.46 -16.60 27.78
N VAL A 30 -2.78 -15.48 28.04
CA VAL A 30 -1.31 -15.38 27.98
C VAL A 30 -0.68 -16.29 29.02
N LEU A 31 -1.09 -16.20 30.29
CA LEU A 31 -0.57 -17.05 31.36
C LEU A 31 -0.74 -18.55 31.08
N LEU A 32 -1.93 -18.94 30.62
CA LEU A 32 -2.23 -20.32 30.25
C LEU A 32 -1.35 -20.80 29.08
N SER A 33 -1.17 -19.95 28.07
CA SER A 33 -0.28 -20.22 26.94
C SER A 33 1.17 -20.38 27.40
N THR A 34 1.67 -19.48 28.25
CA THR A 34 3.04 -19.53 28.78
C THR A 34 3.30 -20.80 29.57
N VAL A 35 2.39 -21.21 30.44
CA VAL A 35 2.50 -22.48 31.19
C VAL A 35 2.50 -23.67 30.21
N GLY A 36 1.61 -23.66 29.23
CA GLY A 36 1.53 -24.71 28.21
C GLY A 36 2.80 -24.84 27.37
N PHE A 37 3.35 -23.72 26.88
CA PHE A 37 4.58 -23.69 26.10
C PHE A 37 5.83 -24.00 26.94
N GLY A 38 5.84 -23.62 28.23
CA GLY A 38 6.94 -23.92 29.16
C GLY A 38 7.01 -25.39 29.56
N ALA A 39 5.87 -26.06 29.76
CA ALA A 39 5.82 -27.48 30.11
C ALA A 39 6.09 -28.41 28.91
N LEU A 40 5.91 -27.90 27.68
CA LEU A 40 5.96 -28.67 26.44
C LEU A 40 7.26 -29.51 26.26
N PRO A 41 8.48 -28.97 26.45
CA PRO A 41 9.71 -29.74 26.23
C PRO A 41 9.88 -30.86 27.26
N THR A 42 9.45 -30.62 28.51
CA THR A 42 9.52 -31.59 29.61
C THR A 42 8.54 -32.74 29.40
N LEU A 43 7.28 -32.45 29.06
CA LEU A 43 6.28 -33.46 28.75
C LEU A 43 6.66 -34.29 27.51
N THR A 44 7.31 -33.66 26.54
CA THR A 44 7.83 -34.35 25.34
C THR A 44 8.93 -35.35 25.69
N LYS A 45 9.86 -34.99 26.58
CA LYS A 45 10.88 -35.93 27.08
C LYS A 45 10.26 -37.12 27.82
N LEU A 46 9.22 -36.88 28.60
CA LEU A 46 8.47 -37.96 29.27
C LEU A 46 7.79 -38.88 28.25
N ALA A 47 7.20 -38.34 27.20
CA ALA A 47 6.63 -39.12 26.10
C ALA A 47 7.69 -39.97 25.38
N TYR A 48 8.89 -39.42 25.16
CA TYR A 48 10.01 -40.19 24.59
C TYR A 48 10.50 -41.29 25.52
N ALA A 49 10.52 -41.06 26.83
CA ALA A 49 10.82 -42.10 27.82
C ALA A 49 9.78 -43.23 27.82
N ALA A 50 8.51 -42.92 27.48
CA ALA A 50 7.45 -43.90 27.27
C ALA A 50 7.51 -44.60 25.90
N GLY A 51 8.55 -44.36 25.08
CA GLY A 51 8.78 -45.02 23.79
C GLY A 51 8.08 -44.38 22.59
N LEU A 52 7.44 -43.21 22.75
CA LEU A 52 6.81 -42.51 21.62
C LEU A 52 7.88 -41.89 20.70
N ASN A 53 7.67 -42.00 19.39
CA ASN A 53 8.53 -41.36 18.39
C ASN A 53 7.98 -39.98 17.97
N VAL A 54 8.83 -39.16 17.34
CA VAL A 54 8.52 -37.79 16.93
C VAL A 54 7.26 -37.71 16.03
N PRO A 55 7.13 -38.52 14.95
CA PRO A 55 5.95 -38.44 14.08
C PRO A 55 4.65 -38.78 14.81
N THR A 56 4.65 -39.80 15.68
CA THR A 56 3.46 -40.19 16.45
C THR A 56 3.00 -39.06 17.36
N LEU A 57 3.93 -38.42 18.07
CA LEU A 57 3.62 -37.32 18.97
C LEU A 57 3.05 -36.09 18.22
N LEU A 58 3.62 -35.76 17.06
CA LEU A 58 3.11 -34.67 16.22
C LEU A 58 1.72 -34.98 15.64
N SER A 59 1.48 -36.21 15.20
CA SER A 59 0.18 -36.65 14.70
C SER A 59 -0.91 -36.48 15.76
N PHE A 60 -0.66 -36.90 17.00
CA PHE A 60 -1.59 -36.69 18.11
C PHE A 60 -1.81 -35.20 18.40
N ARG A 61 -0.74 -34.40 18.42
CA ARG A 61 -0.82 -32.97 18.73
C ARG A 61 -1.63 -32.19 17.69
N PHE A 62 -1.31 -32.37 16.41
CA PHE A 62 -2.01 -31.68 15.33
C PHE A 62 -3.42 -32.24 15.12
N GLY A 63 -3.63 -33.54 15.34
CA GLY A 63 -4.96 -34.15 15.30
C GLY A 63 -5.90 -33.59 16.38
N LEU A 64 -5.44 -33.50 17.63
CA LEU A 64 -6.22 -32.90 18.72
C LEU A 64 -6.50 -31.41 18.48
N ALA A 65 -5.50 -30.65 18.01
CA ALA A 65 -5.68 -29.24 17.67
C ALA A 65 -6.69 -29.05 16.54
N ALA A 66 -6.62 -29.88 15.49
CA ALA A 66 -7.58 -29.86 14.40
C ALA A 66 -9.00 -30.16 14.90
N LEU A 67 -9.18 -31.19 15.73
CA LEU A 67 -10.49 -31.52 16.31
C LEU A 67 -11.07 -30.37 17.15
N ALA A 68 -10.24 -29.71 17.96
CA ALA A 68 -10.68 -28.55 18.74
C ALA A 68 -11.11 -27.38 17.83
N ILE A 69 -10.29 -27.06 16.82
CA ILE A 69 -10.58 -25.97 15.88
C ILE A 69 -11.85 -26.28 15.08
N TRP A 70 -11.96 -27.47 14.48
CA TRP A 70 -13.16 -27.88 13.74
C TRP A 70 -14.40 -27.94 14.63
N GLY A 71 -14.29 -28.40 15.87
CA GLY A 71 -15.37 -28.39 16.85
C GLY A 71 -15.86 -26.97 17.15
N THR A 72 -14.96 -26.02 17.38
CA THR A 72 -15.33 -24.62 17.62
C THR A 72 -15.97 -23.96 16.38
N LEU A 73 -15.45 -24.25 15.18
CA LEU A 73 -16.00 -23.75 13.91
C LEU A 73 -17.40 -24.32 13.63
N ALA A 74 -17.62 -25.60 13.95
CA ALA A 74 -18.93 -26.26 13.84
C ALA A 74 -19.96 -25.64 14.80
N ILE A 75 -19.57 -25.39 16.05
CA ILE A 75 -20.43 -24.74 17.06
C ILE A 75 -20.78 -23.31 16.63
N ARG A 76 -19.83 -22.56 16.06
CA ARG A 76 -20.02 -21.17 15.62
C ARG A 76 -20.67 -21.01 14.25
N ARG A 77 -20.91 -22.09 13.50
CA ARG A 77 -21.44 -22.09 12.11
C ARG A 77 -20.66 -21.16 11.16
N GLN A 78 -19.34 -21.05 11.33
CA GLN A 78 -18.46 -20.13 10.60
C GLN A 78 -17.50 -20.84 9.62
N ALA A 79 -17.91 -21.96 9.03
CA ALA A 79 -17.09 -22.68 8.06
C ALA A 79 -17.10 -21.97 6.70
N ARG A 80 -16.14 -21.07 6.47
CA ARG A 80 -15.83 -20.54 5.12
C ARG A 80 -14.50 -21.13 4.65
N GLY A 81 -14.48 -21.60 3.40
CA GLY A 81 -13.27 -22.15 2.79
C GLY A 81 -12.22 -21.07 2.56
N PRO A 82 -10.92 -21.41 2.70
CA PRO A 82 -9.86 -20.54 2.24
C PRO A 82 -10.01 -20.45 0.71
N GLY A 83 -10.28 -19.26 0.17
CA GLY A 83 -10.45 -19.05 -1.27
C GLY A 83 -9.11 -19.09 -2.01
N ARG A 84 -8.80 -18.04 -2.79
CA ARG A 84 -7.54 -17.88 -3.54
C ARG A 84 -6.22 -17.95 -2.72
N HIS A 85 -6.29 -17.99 -1.39
CA HIS A 85 -5.13 -17.98 -0.49
C HIS A 85 -4.76 -19.37 0.09
N VAL A 86 -5.40 -20.45 -0.36
CA VAL A 86 -5.13 -21.83 0.11
C VAL A 86 -3.65 -22.16 0.09
N PHE A 87 -2.96 -21.84 -1.01
CA PHE A 87 -1.55 -22.18 -1.17
C PHE A 87 -0.64 -21.45 -0.17
N ALA A 88 -0.91 -20.19 0.12
CA ALA A 88 -0.18 -19.43 1.13
C ALA A 88 -0.37 -20.04 2.53
N PHE A 89 -1.59 -20.46 2.86
CA PHE A 89 -1.86 -21.17 4.12
C PHE A 89 -1.19 -22.54 4.18
N LEU A 90 -1.11 -23.27 3.07
CA LEU A 90 -0.40 -24.55 2.99
C LEU A 90 1.11 -24.37 3.15
N LEU A 91 1.69 -23.33 2.54
CA LEU A 91 3.11 -23.00 2.69
C LEU A 91 3.44 -22.64 4.13
N LEU A 92 2.63 -21.77 4.74
CA LEU A 92 2.78 -21.39 6.15
C LEU A 92 2.65 -22.60 7.07
N ALA A 93 1.68 -23.49 6.80
CA ALA A 93 1.51 -24.73 7.53
C ALA A 93 2.73 -25.66 7.36
N ALA A 94 3.28 -25.79 6.15
CA ALA A 94 4.47 -26.59 5.90
C ALA A 94 5.69 -26.05 6.68
N CYS A 95 5.92 -24.74 6.67
CA CYS A 95 6.98 -24.11 7.45
C CYS A 95 6.79 -24.33 8.96
N PHE A 96 5.57 -24.17 9.47
CA PHE A 96 5.26 -24.38 10.88
C PHE A 96 5.44 -25.85 11.31
N ILE A 97 4.98 -26.80 10.49
CA ILE A 97 5.16 -28.23 10.73
C ILE A 97 6.65 -28.59 10.70
N GLY A 98 7.40 -28.09 9.72
CA GLY A 98 8.85 -28.32 9.60
C GLY A 98 9.61 -27.80 10.82
N ASN A 99 9.35 -26.56 11.23
CA ASN A 99 9.93 -25.98 12.44
C ASN A 99 9.59 -26.80 13.69
N THR A 100 8.32 -27.19 13.85
CA THR A 100 7.88 -28.00 14.99
C THR A 100 8.57 -29.37 14.99
N ALA A 101 8.70 -30.02 13.83
CA ALA A 101 9.37 -31.30 13.72
C ALA A 101 10.86 -31.22 14.06
N LEU A 102 11.55 -30.16 13.62
CA LEU A 102 12.95 -29.92 13.94
C LEU A 102 13.16 -29.69 15.44
N PHE A 103 12.30 -28.89 16.08
CA PHE A 103 12.37 -28.67 17.54
C PHE A 103 12.14 -29.95 18.34
N PHE A 104 11.11 -30.74 18.00
CA PHE A 104 10.84 -32.01 18.69
C PHE A 104 11.95 -33.04 18.42
N SER A 105 12.53 -33.02 17.22
CA SER A 105 13.70 -33.86 16.92
C SER A 105 14.93 -33.45 17.73
N SER A 106 15.16 -32.15 17.95
CA SER A 106 16.29 -31.69 18.79
C SER A 106 16.18 -32.17 20.23
N LEU A 107 14.94 -32.29 20.76
CA LEU A 107 14.68 -32.86 22.08
C LEU A 107 15.04 -34.35 22.18
N ARG A 108 15.33 -35.07 21.09
CA ARG A 108 15.92 -36.41 21.16
C ARG A 108 17.39 -36.38 21.57
N TYR A 109 18.11 -35.33 21.18
CA TYR A 109 19.57 -35.24 21.30
C TYR A 109 20.03 -34.25 22.37
N ALA A 110 19.22 -33.26 22.73
CA ALA A 110 19.55 -32.22 23.71
C ALA A 110 18.68 -32.30 24.98
N PRO A 111 19.16 -31.81 26.14
CA PRO A 111 18.32 -31.57 27.32
C PRO A 111 17.20 -30.57 27.03
N ALA A 112 16.05 -30.75 27.67
CA ALA A 112 14.86 -29.92 27.45
C ALA A 112 15.12 -28.43 27.71
N THR A 113 15.88 -28.11 28.75
CA THR A 113 16.25 -26.75 29.13
C THR A 113 17.17 -26.09 28.11
N ALA A 114 18.21 -26.79 27.66
CA ALA A 114 19.14 -26.28 26.64
C ALA A 114 18.44 -26.02 25.30
N ALA A 115 17.59 -26.95 24.85
CA ALA A 115 16.81 -26.79 23.63
C ALA A 115 15.81 -25.64 23.72
N ALA A 116 15.15 -25.47 24.87
CA ALA A 116 14.20 -24.38 25.09
C ALA A 116 14.90 -23.02 25.10
N VAL A 117 16.01 -22.88 25.83
CA VAL A 117 16.77 -21.62 25.88
C VAL A 117 17.24 -21.24 24.48
N LEU A 118 17.83 -22.17 23.73
CA LEU A 118 18.29 -21.92 22.37
C LEU A 118 17.14 -21.59 21.41
N PHE A 119 15.98 -22.22 21.58
CA PHE A 119 14.81 -21.86 20.79
C PHE A 119 14.38 -20.43 21.12
N TYR A 120 14.24 -20.08 22.39
CA TYR A 120 13.78 -18.74 22.82
C TYR A 120 14.82 -17.63 22.66
N THR A 121 16.04 -17.89 22.16
CA THR A 121 16.94 -16.82 21.70
C THR A 121 16.58 -16.31 20.31
N TYR A 122 15.73 -17.03 19.53
CA TYR A 122 15.33 -16.60 18.20
C TYR A 122 14.74 -15.17 18.14
N PRO A 123 13.91 -14.69 19.10
CA PRO A 123 13.37 -13.34 19.05
C PRO A 123 14.47 -12.28 19.19
N VAL A 124 15.54 -12.58 19.94
CA VAL A 124 16.70 -11.68 20.05
C VAL A 124 17.47 -11.65 18.73
N VAL A 125 17.67 -12.81 18.10
CA VAL A 125 18.30 -12.89 16.77
C VAL A 125 17.45 -12.13 15.74
N VAL A 126 16.12 -12.33 15.75
CA VAL A 126 15.20 -11.60 14.88
C VAL A 126 15.20 -10.11 15.19
N ALA A 127 15.22 -9.68 16.46
CA ALA A 127 15.25 -8.27 16.83
C ALA A 127 16.58 -7.58 16.47
N LEU A 128 17.70 -8.31 16.51
CA LEU A 128 19.01 -7.81 16.09
C LEU A 128 19.13 -7.75 14.57
N LEU A 129 18.48 -8.66 13.85
CA LEU A 129 18.49 -8.69 12.38
C LEU A 129 17.40 -7.83 11.75
N ALA A 130 16.27 -7.61 12.43
CA ALA A 130 15.13 -6.84 11.92
C ALA A 130 15.47 -5.41 11.44
N PRO A 131 16.40 -4.66 12.06
CA PRO A 131 16.82 -3.35 11.54
C PRO A 131 17.57 -3.45 10.21
N TYR A 132 18.22 -4.60 9.95
CA TYR A 132 19.02 -4.86 8.76
C TYR A 132 18.26 -5.66 7.69
N ILE A 133 17.14 -6.27 8.06
CA ILE A 133 16.26 -7.05 7.19
C ILE A 133 14.95 -6.28 7.08
N THR A 134 14.88 -5.38 6.10
CA THR A 134 13.59 -4.75 5.76
C THR A 134 12.66 -5.84 5.21
N VAL A 135 11.37 -5.82 5.57
CA VAL A 135 10.37 -6.77 5.02
C VAL A 135 10.42 -6.80 3.49
N GLN A 136 10.71 -5.65 2.87
CA GLN A 136 10.95 -5.50 1.44
C GLN A 136 12.12 -6.36 0.93
N GLN A 137 13.27 -6.40 1.62
CA GLN A 137 14.43 -7.20 1.19
C GLN A 137 14.19 -8.71 1.29
N THR A 138 13.40 -9.18 2.27
CA THR A 138 13.07 -10.61 2.39
C THR A 138 12.05 -11.04 1.33
N VAL A 139 11.08 -10.17 1.05
CA VAL A 139 10.12 -10.34 -0.04
C VAL A 139 10.87 -10.36 -1.38
N ASP A 140 11.78 -9.42 -1.60
CA ASP A 140 12.61 -9.35 -2.80
C ASP A 140 13.56 -10.55 -2.95
N PHE A 141 14.17 -11.02 -1.86
CA PHE A 141 15.02 -12.22 -1.86
C PHE A 141 14.23 -13.49 -2.17
N PHE A 142 13.07 -13.67 -1.53
CA PHE A 142 12.17 -14.79 -1.77
C PHE A 142 11.67 -14.78 -3.22
N TRP A 143 11.19 -13.64 -3.71
CA TRP A 143 10.72 -13.54 -5.10
C TRP A 143 11.86 -13.70 -6.09
N ARG A 144 13.07 -13.14 -5.87
CA ARG A 144 14.22 -13.37 -6.77
C ARG A 144 14.58 -14.85 -6.96
N TYR A 145 14.45 -15.69 -5.93
CA TYR A 145 14.80 -17.11 -6.02
C TYR A 145 13.61 -18.03 -6.34
N ALA A 146 12.40 -17.68 -5.91
CA ALA A 146 11.21 -18.51 -6.10
C ALA A 146 10.43 -18.18 -7.37
N TYR A 147 10.58 -16.99 -7.96
CA TYR A 147 9.78 -16.50 -9.08
C TYR A 147 10.00 -17.27 -10.40
N GLU A 148 11.24 -17.56 -10.75
CA GLU A 148 11.60 -18.32 -11.97
C GLU A 148 11.05 -19.77 -11.93
N PRO A 149 11.30 -20.58 -10.87
CA PRO A 149 10.70 -21.91 -10.75
C PRO A 149 9.17 -21.89 -10.68
N TRP A 150 8.59 -20.87 -10.03
CA TRP A 150 7.15 -20.74 -9.83
C TRP A 150 6.42 -20.41 -11.14
N THR A 151 6.94 -19.48 -11.93
CA THR A 151 6.35 -19.11 -13.23
C THR A 151 6.52 -20.19 -14.29
N GLU A 152 7.60 -20.97 -14.23
CA GLU A 152 7.79 -22.12 -15.11
C GLU A 152 6.83 -23.26 -14.75
N MET A 153 6.62 -23.51 -13.44
CA MET A 153 5.62 -24.48 -12.97
C MET A 153 4.19 -24.03 -13.29
N SER A 154 3.84 -22.75 -13.13
CA SER A 154 2.53 -22.23 -13.52
C SER A 154 2.30 -22.31 -15.02
N ARG A 155 3.29 -21.93 -15.86
CA ARG A 155 3.21 -22.07 -17.32
C ARG A 155 3.11 -23.52 -17.78
N ARG A 156 3.64 -24.49 -17.03
CA ARG A 156 3.49 -25.92 -17.33
C ARG A 156 2.13 -26.46 -16.89
N LEU A 157 1.63 -26.03 -15.73
CA LEU A 157 0.28 -26.37 -15.27
C LEU A 157 -0.79 -25.76 -16.18
N ASP A 158 -0.65 -24.49 -16.58
CA ASP A 158 -1.53 -23.85 -17.56
C ASP A 158 -1.50 -24.60 -18.89
N ARG A 159 -0.34 -25.08 -19.37
CA ARG A 159 -0.26 -25.91 -20.58
C ARG A 159 -0.89 -27.30 -20.43
N LEU A 160 -0.81 -27.91 -19.25
CA LEU A 160 -1.40 -29.22 -18.96
C LEU A 160 -2.92 -29.17 -18.77
N PHE A 161 -3.47 -28.00 -18.42
CA PHE A 161 -4.89 -27.77 -18.22
C PHE A 161 -5.55 -26.87 -19.29
N ALA A 162 -4.78 -26.27 -20.20
CA ALA A 162 -5.26 -25.48 -21.35
C ALA A 162 -5.76 -26.35 -22.52
N GLY A 163 -6.54 -27.38 -22.21
CA GLY A 163 -7.33 -28.13 -23.20
C GLY A 163 -8.53 -27.35 -23.75
N ARG A 164 -8.46 -26.02 -23.83
CA ARG A 164 -9.38 -25.16 -24.56
C ARG A 164 -8.59 -23.98 -25.13
N ASN A 165 -8.66 -23.85 -26.46
CA ASN A 165 -8.13 -22.74 -27.24
C ASN A 165 -8.22 -21.42 -26.48
N PRO A 166 -7.13 -20.64 -26.32
CA PRO A 166 -7.27 -19.25 -25.96
C PRO A 166 -8.18 -18.58 -27.03
N PRO A 167 -9.15 -17.74 -26.62
CA PRO A 167 -9.95 -17.02 -27.59
C PRO A 167 -9.01 -16.27 -28.53
N PRO A 168 -9.26 -16.27 -29.86
CA PRO A 168 -8.49 -15.41 -30.76
C PRO A 168 -8.55 -13.98 -30.22
N ALA A 169 -7.38 -13.32 -30.16
CA ALA A 169 -7.26 -11.94 -29.74
C ALA A 169 -8.38 -11.14 -30.41
N SER A 170 -9.34 -10.68 -29.60
CA SER A 170 -10.44 -9.90 -30.12
C SER A 170 -9.82 -8.66 -30.72
N ARG A 171 -9.91 -8.55 -32.05
CA ARG A 171 -9.85 -7.27 -32.75
C ARG A 171 -11.06 -6.47 -32.25
N TYR A 172 -10.95 -5.90 -31.05
CA TYR A 172 -11.83 -4.81 -30.66
C TYR A 172 -11.42 -3.67 -31.57
N SER A 173 -12.26 -3.41 -32.57
CA SER A 173 -12.35 -2.09 -33.16
C SER A 173 -12.56 -1.11 -32.01
N ARG A 174 -11.50 -0.37 -31.67
CA ARG A 174 -11.51 0.71 -30.69
C ARG A 174 -12.70 1.61 -31.05
N PRO A 175 -13.65 1.87 -30.14
CA PRO A 175 -14.49 3.05 -30.27
C PRO A 175 -13.54 4.24 -30.42
N THR A 176 -13.83 5.13 -31.36
CA THR A 176 -13.11 6.39 -31.54
C THR A 176 -12.90 7.04 -30.18
N ARG A 177 -11.63 7.12 -29.79
CA ARG A 177 -11.15 7.74 -28.54
C ARG A 177 -11.78 9.13 -28.44
N PRO A 178 -12.51 9.49 -27.36
CA PRO A 178 -12.69 10.89 -27.07
C PRO A 178 -11.27 11.44 -26.82
N GLU A 179 -10.80 12.34 -27.68
CA GLU A 179 -9.64 13.18 -27.34
C GLU A 179 -9.86 13.68 -25.91
N PRO A 180 -8.83 13.72 -25.05
CA PRO A 180 -9.00 14.18 -23.68
C PRO A 180 -9.66 15.57 -23.72
N GLU A 181 -10.95 15.63 -23.39
CA GLU A 181 -11.74 16.85 -23.44
C GLU A 181 -11.02 17.87 -22.56
N GLY A 182 -10.71 19.05 -23.11
CA GLY A 182 -9.98 20.07 -22.38
C GLY A 182 -10.57 20.38 -21.01
N HIS A 183 -9.70 20.61 -20.02
CA HIS A 183 -10.12 20.99 -18.69
C HIS A 183 -10.54 22.47 -18.66
N GLN A 184 -11.83 22.72 -18.87
CA GLN A 184 -12.38 24.08 -18.85
C GLN A 184 -12.33 24.67 -17.42
N LEU A 185 -11.91 25.92 -17.33
CA LEU A 185 -11.95 26.70 -16.09
C LEU A 185 -13.32 27.37 -15.99
N GLY A 186 -14.25 26.72 -15.29
CA GLY A 186 -15.61 27.20 -15.07
C GLY A 186 -16.66 26.19 -15.51
N GLY A 187 -17.91 26.44 -15.11
CA GLY A 187 -19.03 25.52 -15.28
C GLY A 187 -19.60 25.08 -13.93
N GLY A 188 -20.87 24.68 -13.92
CA GLY A 188 -21.52 24.22 -12.69
C GLY A 188 -20.92 22.89 -12.24
N ILE A 189 -20.23 22.88 -11.11
CA ILE A 189 -19.79 21.65 -10.46
C ILE A 189 -20.97 21.11 -9.67
N GLN A 190 -21.43 19.90 -10.00
CA GLN A 190 -22.32 19.14 -9.13
C GLN A 190 -21.45 18.16 -8.35
N PRO A 191 -21.08 18.47 -7.09
CA PRO A 191 -20.30 17.56 -6.29
C PRO A 191 -21.08 16.26 -6.12
N ARG A 192 -20.47 15.16 -6.55
CA ARG A 192 -21.02 13.81 -6.41
C ARG A 192 -20.29 13.10 -5.28
N GLN A 193 -21.01 12.28 -4.54
CA GLN A 193 -20.45 11.41 -3.50
C GLN A 193 -20.13 10.01 -4.03
N ASP A 194 -19.92 9.89 -5.34
CA ASP A 194 -19.62 8.62 -5.97
C ASP A 194 -18.21 8.16 -5.57
N LEU A 195 -18.10 6.89 -5.14
CA LEU A 195 -16.80 6.28 -4.91
C LEU A 195 -15.98 6.27 -6.21
N VAL A 196 -14.81 6.90 -6.18
CA VAL A 196 -13.90 6.98 -7.34
C VAL A 196 -12.94 5.78 -7.35
N PHE A 197 -12.18 5.59 -6.28
CA PHE A 197 -11.30 4.44 -6.06
C PHE A 197 -10.96 4.25 -4.58
N TYR A 198 -10.43 3.08 -4.22
CA TYR A 198 -9.68 2.87 -2.98
C TYR A 198 -8.19 2.87 -3.27
N VAL A 199 -7.38 3.35 -2.34
CA VAL A 199 -5.92 3.29 -2.41
C VAL A 199 -5.35 2.78 -1.08
N ARG A 200 -4.38 1.90 -1.16
CA ARG A 200 -3.54 1.49 -0.03
C ARG A 200 -2.12 1.93 -0.31
N THR A 201 -1.52 2.71 0.59
CA THR A 201 -0.13 3.15 0.46
C THR A 201 0.82 2.32 1.34
N SER A 202 2.13 2.47 1.08
CA SER A 202 3.20 1.96 1.93
C SER A 202 3.51 2.86 3.14
N ASP A 203 2.72 3.91 3.37
CA ASP A 203 2.89 4.75 4.55
C ASP A 203 2.62 3.94 5.83
N PRO A 204 3.24 4.32 6.96
CA PRO A 204 2.88 3.73 8.24
C PRO A 204 1.39 3.95 8.51
N PRO A 205 0.68 2.94 9.06
CA PRO A 205 -0.71 3.12 9.45
C PRO A 205 -0.81 4.29 10.46
N PRO A 206 -1.82 5.17 10.33
CA PRO A 206 -2.02 6.22 11.32
C PRO A 206 -2.22 5.59 12.69
N GLU A 207 -1.70 6.26 13.73
CA GLU A 207 -1.93 5.79 15.09
C GLU A 207 -3.45 5.75 15.39
N PRO A 208 -3.92 4.78 16.18
CA PRO A 208 -5.32 4.71 16.56
C PRO A 208 -5.75 5.98 17.32
N PRO A 209 -6.96 6.53 17.08
CA PRO A 209 -7.46 7.75 17.74
C PRO A 209 -7.32 7.72 19.27
N GLU A 210 -7.49 6.54 19.86
CA GLU A 210 -7.39 6.29 21.31
C GLU A 210 -6.00 6.67 21.86
N ALA A 211 -4.93 6.38 21.11
CA ALA A 211 -3.55 6.69 21.51
C ALA A 211 -3.26 8.20 21.54
N TYR A 212 -4.00 8.99 20.75
CA TYR A 212 -3.92 10.46 20.82
C TYR A 212 -4.68 10.99 22.04
N ILE A 213 -5.88 10.46 22.29
CA ILE A 213 -6.73 10.84 23.43
C ILE A 213 -6.00 10.57 24.75
N GLU A 214 -5.35 9.41 24.91
CA GLU A 214 -4.58 9.06 26.11
C GLU A 214 -3.42 10.03 26.40
N ARG A 215 -2.79 10.57 25.34
CA ARG A 215 -1.71 11.56 25.47
C ARG A 215 -2.21 13.01 25.51
N GLY A 216 -3.53 13.23 25.50
CA GLY A 216 -4.12 14.57 25.43
C GLY A 216 -3.78 15.33 24.15
N MET A 217 -3.44 14.61 23.07
CA MET A 217 -3.09 15.18 21.77
C MET A 217 -4.25 15.04 20.79
N GLN A 218 -4.29 15.88 19.76
CA GLN A 218 -5.18 15.66 18.62
C GLN A 218 -4.57 14.67 17.63
N PRO A 219 -5.39 13.88 16.92
CA PRO A 219 -4.93 13.03 15.83
C PRO A 219 -4.12 13.84 14.82
N VAL A 220 -2.89 13.41 14.57
CA VAL A 220 -2.08 14.01 13.51
C VAL A 220 -2.56 13.42 12.19
N GLU A 221 -2.93 14.27 11.24
CA GLU A 221 -3.25 13.82 9.88
C GLU A 221 -2.03 13.12 9.28
N GLY A 222 -2.24 11.93 8.71
CA GLY A 222 -1.20 11.19 8.01
C GLY A 222 -0.63 11.95 6.80
N PRO A 223 0.43 11.41 6.18
CA PRO A 223 1.02 12.02 4.98
C PRO A 223 -0.05 12.23 3.91
N LYS A 224 -0.12 13.46 3.37
CA LYS A 224 -1.04 13.83 2.29
C LYS A 224 -0.35 13.60 0.95
N HIS A 225 -1.03 12.86 0.07
CA HIS A 225 -0.55 12.58 -1.28
C HIS A 225 -1.53 13.13 -2.31
N TYR A 226 -0.98 13.67 -3.40
CA TYR A 226 -1.75 14.13 -4.55
C TYR A 226 -1.90 12.99 -5.57
N TRP A 227 -3.14 12.55 -5.79
CA TRP A 227 -3.48 11.50 -6.75
C TRP A 227 -3.62 12.10 -8.16
N ARG A 228 -2.50 12.16 -8.89
CA ARG A 228 -2.44 12.69 -10.25
C ARG A 228 -3.05 11.68 -11.23
N THR A 229 -3.98 12.13 -12.06
CA THR A 229 -4.54 11.33 -13.17
C THR A 229 -4.07 11.86 -14.53
N LEU A 230 -4.09 13.18 -14.71
CA LEU A 230 -3.72 13.88 -15.93
C LEU A 230 -2.90 15.14 -15.62
N THR A 231 -2.04 15.52 -16.56
CA THR A 231 -1.43 16.86 -16.64
C THR A 231 -1.89 17.57 -17.90
N TYR A 232 -1.73 18.90 -17.91
CA TYR A 232 -2.01 19.77 -19.04
C TYR A 232 -0.88 20.81 -19.15
N ASP A 233 -0.58 21.25 -20.37
CA ASP A 233 0.53 22.18 -20.65
C ASP A 233 0.08 23.43 -21.41
N THR A 234 -1.07 23.39 -22.10
CA THR A 234 -1.51 24.48 -22.97
C THR A 234 -2.69 25.22 -22.36
N TYR A 235 -2.48 26.46 -21.92
CA TYR A 235 -3.55 27.33 -21.44
C TYR A 235 -4.28 28.03 -22.59
N THR A 236 -5.60 27.97 -22.63
CA THR A 236 -6.42 28.53 -23.73
C THR A 236 -7.07 29.88 -23.40
N GLY A 237 -6.88 30.41 -22.20
CA GLY A 237 -7.60 31.59 -21.70
C GLY A 237 -8.91 31.24 -20.97
N SER A 238 -9.52 30.09 -21.27
CA SER A 238 -10.74 29.60 -20.61
C SER A 238 -10.61 28.17 -20.08
N GLY A 239 -9.44 27.54 -20.22
CA GLY A 239 -9.24 26.14 -19.91
C GLY A 239 -7.81 25.69 -20.17
N TRP A 240 -7.59 24.39 -20.01
CA TRP A 240 -6.32 23.73 -20.24
C TRP A 240 -6.49 22.58 -21.22
N LEU A 241 -5.52 22.44 -22.12
CA LEU A 241 -5.42 21.37 -23.10
C LEU A 241 -4.07 20.67 -22.98
N ASN A 242 -4.01 19.51 -23.59
CA ASN A 242 -2.76 18.82 -23.86
C ASN A 242 -2.29 19.19 -25.27
N GLY A 243 -1.07 19.70 -25.37
CA GLY A 243 -0.33 19.74 -26.62
C GLY A 243 0.05 18.33 -27.09
N PRO A 244 0.81 18.21 -28.19
CA PRO A 244 1.24 16.91 -28.72
C PRO A 244 2.04 16.10 -27.68
N TYR A 245 1.75 14.80 -27.61
CA TYR A 245 2.43 13.84 -26.75
C TYR A 245 2.57 12.49 -27.45
N ASP A 246 3.51 11.69 -26.98
CA ASP A 246 3.73 10.32 -27.46
C ASP A 246 2.94 9.32 -26.62
N GLU A 247 2.50 8.25 -27.26
CA GLU A 247 1.86 7.11 -26.62
C GLU A 247 2.71 5.86 -26.81
N LEU A 248 2.97 5.17 -25.69
CA LEU A 248 3.90 4.06 -25.65
C LEU A 248 3.29 2.92 -24.83
N GLU A 249 3.34 1.70 -25.36
CA GLU A 249 3.07 0.51 -24.56
C GLU A 249 4.30 0.16 -23.71
N ARG A 250 4.06 -0.16 -22.44
CA ARG A 250 5.10 -0.51 -21.47
C ARG A 250 4.81 -1.86 -20.85
N ALA A 251 5.86 -2.66 -20.74
CA ALA A 251 5.81 -3.92 -20.01
C ALA A 251 5.75 -3.66 -18.49
N PRO A 252 5.19 -4.61 -17.71
CA PRO A 252 5.19 -4.52 -16.25
C PRO A 252 6.60 -4.38 -15.67
N ASP A 253 6.71 -3.68 -14.55
CA ASP A 253 7.91 -3.57 -13.71
C ASP A 253 9.16 -3.00 -14.43
N VAL A 254 8.97 -2.38 -15.60
CA VAL A 254 10.02 -1.64 -16.30
C VAL A 254 9.96 -0.18 -15.85
N PRO A 255 11.09 0.40 -15.39
CA PRO A 255 11.13 1.80 -14.98
C PRO A 255 10.71 2.71 -16.14
N LEU A 256 9.89 3.72 -15.84
CA LEU A 256 9.49 4.72 -16.83
C LEU A 256 10.66 5.62 -17.23
N ASP A 257 11.36 6.17 -16.24
CA ASP A 257 12.50 7.07 -16.36
C ASP A 257 13.52 6.83 -15.23
N GLU A 258 14.61 7.62 -15.19
CA GLU A 258 15.62 7.60 -14.13
C GLU A 258 15.44 8.76 -13.14
N ALA A 259 15.86 8.57 -11.88
CA ALA A 259 15.71 9.61 -10.88
C ALA A 259 16.79 10.66 -11.03
N VAL A 260 16.36 11.91 -11.23
CA VAL A 260 17.28 13.06 -11.34
C VAL A 260 17.15 14.06 -10.18
N PHE A 261 16.35 13.74 -9.16
CA PHE A 261 16.06 14.62 -8.02
C PHE A 261 16.00 13.85 -6.69
N PRO A 262 16.03 14.53 -5.53
CA PRO A 262 15.76 13.88 -4.23
C PRO A 262 14.29 13.47 -4.10
N PHE A 263 14.04 12.21 -3.74
CA PHE A 263 12.70 11.66 -3.58
C PHE A 263 12.59 10.70 -2.40
N THR A 264 11.36 10.48 -1.96
CA THR A 264 10.97 9.30 -1.18
C THR A 264 10.17 8.33 -2.06
N VAL A 265 10.13 7.06 -1.67
CA VAL A 265 9.42 6.02 -2.42
C VAL A 265 8.06 5.77 -1.80
N LEU A 266 7.01 5.74 -2.63
CA LEU A 266 5.65 5.42 -2.21
C LEU A 266 5.08 4.31 -3.10
N THR A 267 4.76 3.16 -2.51
CA THR A 267 4.02 2.10 -3.20
C THR A 267 2.54 2.25 -2.95
N GLN A 268 1.74 2.25 -4.00
CA GLN A 268 0.29 2.44 -3.96
C GLN A 268 -0.39 1.25 -4.64
N THR A 269 -1.34 0.61 -3.97
CA THR A 269 -2.25 -0.37 -4.60
C THR A 269 -3.62 0.28 -4.76
N TYR A 270 -4.04 0.51 -5.99
CA TYR A 270 -5.34 1.09 -6.32
C TYR A 270 -6.39 0.01 -6.58
N THR A 271 -7.64 0.31 -6.24
CA THR A 271 -8.81 -0.46 -6.66
C THR A 271 -9.85 0.52 -7.22
N LEU A 272 -9.97 0.53 -8.54
CA LEU A 272 -10.86 1.42 -9.29
C LEU A 272 -12.32 0.96 -9.20
N ARG A 273 -13.24 1.93 -9.35
CA ARG A 273 -14.65 1.65 -9.56
C ARG A 273 -14.86 0.75 -10.78
N GLU A 274 -15.97 0.02 -10.77
CA GLU A 274 -16.45 -0.67 -11.96
C GLU A 274 -16.77 0.33 -13.09
N GLY A 275 -16.43 -0.05 -14.32
CA GLY A 275 -16.61 0.82 -15.49
C GLY A 275 -15.70 2.05 -15.48
N TRP A 276 -14.52 1.97 -14.85
CA TRP A 276 -13.49 2.99 -15.04
C TRP A 276 -13.00 2.98 -16.49
N GLU A 277 -12.96 4.16 -17.11
CA GLU A 277 -12.44 4.36 -18.45
C GLU A 277 -11.45 5.53 -18.42
N GLY A 278 -10.34 5.40 -19.15
CA GLY A 278 -9.32 6.43 -19.27
C GLY A 278 -8.21 6.40 -18.20
N PRO A 279 -7.44 7.50 -18.08
CA PRO A 279 -6.24 7.59 -17.26
C PRO A 279 -6.46 7.23 -15.80
N VAL A 280 -5.51 6.53 -15.20
CA VAL A 280 -5.60 6.03 -13.83
C VAL A 280 -4.74 6.86 -12.85
N PRO A 281 -5.12 6.94 -11.57
CA PRO A 281 -4.37 7.73 -10.59
C PRO A 281 -3.00 7.13 -10.24
N ALA A 282 -2.02 7.99 -10.01
CA ALA A 282 -0.79 7.69 -9.29
C ALA A 282 -0.33 8.90 -8.48
N ALA A 283 0.46 8.66 -7.43
CA ALA A 283 1.08 9.77 -6.72
C ALA A 283 2.28 10.30 -7.52
N ASN A 284 2.38 11.63 -7.66
CA ASN A 284 3.50 12.34 -8.29
C ASN A 284 4.06 11.60 -9.51
N GLU A 285 5.29 11.06 -9.43
CA GLU A 285 5.99 10.44 -10.55
C GLU A 285 5.94 8.90 -10.49
N PRO A 286 5.07 8.22 -11.27
CA PRO A 286 4.98 6.77 -11.29
C PRO A 286 6.16 6.16 -12.04
N MET A 287 6.89 5.25 -11.40
CA MET A 287 8.11 4.67 -11.96
C MET A 287 7.94 3.22 -12.37
N PHE A 288 7.29 2.43 -11.52
CA PHE A 288 7.04 1.01 -11.78
C PHE A 288 5.55 0.75 -11.67
N VAL A 289 5.02 -0.01 -12.62
CA VAL A 289 3.63 -0.47 -12.62
C VAL A 289 3.65 -1.98 -12.73
N ASP A 290 2.93 -2.67 -11.87
CA ASP A 290 2.89 -4.15 -11.79
C ASP A 290 2.14 -4.83 -12.96
N ARG A 291 1.67 -4.05 -13.92
CA ARG A 291 0.91 -4.50 -15.10
C ARG A 291 1.43 -3.83 -16.36
N ALA A 292 1.10 -4.40 -17.51
CA ALA A 292 1.29 -3.73 -18.78
C ALA A 292 0.37 -2.51 -18.85
N TYR A 293 0.89 -1.40 -19.37
CA TYR A 293 0.21 -0.11 -19.37
C TYR A 293 0.53 0.68 -20.64
N GLU A 294 -0.39 1.56 -21.01
CA GLU A 294 -0.18 2.56 -22.07
C GLU A 294 0.14 3.88 -21.38
N VAL A 295 1.27 4.49 -21.72
CA VAL A 295 1.70 5.76 -21.14
C VAL A 295 1.63 6.86 -22.18
N SER A 296 1.06 8.00 -21.81
CA SER A 296 1.05 9.23 -22.58
C SER A 296 2.06 10.21 -21.96
N ARG A 297 3.09 10.62 -22.71
CA ARG A 297 4.14 11.51 -22.20
C ARG A 297 4.60 12.52 -23.24
N ARG A 298 5.00 13.71 -22.80
CA ARG A 298 5.56 14.75 -23.70
C ARG A 298 7.08 14.65 -23.82
N ALA A 299 7.74 14.21 -22.75
CA ALA A 299 9.18 14.00 -22.66
C ALA A 299 9.49 13.05 -21.47
N ALA A 300 10.77 12.71 -21.28
CA ALA A 300 11.21 12.02 -20.05
C ALA A 300 10.96 12.93 -18.83
N GLY A 301 10.33 12.40 -17.77
CA GLY A 301 9.92 13.16 -16.59
C GLY A 301 8.71 14.10 -16.80
N ASP A 302 8.03 14.00 -17.95
CA ASP A 302 6.88 14.84 -18.31
C ASP A 302 5.69 13.98 -18.73
N LEU A 303 5.08 13.35 -17.73
CA LEU A 303 3.95 12.46 -17.87
C LEU A 303 2.63 13.23 -18.07
N VAL A 304 1.90 12.88 -19.13
CA VAL A 304 0.51 13.31 -19.33
C VAL A 304 -0.42 12.46 -18.47
N GLY A 305 -0.31 11.14 -18.58
CA GLY A 305 -1.11 10.18 -17.82
C GLY A 305 -0.80 8.76 -18.29
N PHE A 306 -1.43 7.76 -17.68
CA PHE A 306 -1.28 6.39 -18.14
C PHE A 306 -2.56 5.59 -17.87
N GLU A 307 -2.74 4.52 -18.64
CA GLU A 307 -3.89 3.63 -18.58
C GLU A 307 -3.41 2.19 -18.32
N VAL A 308 -4.12 1.48 -17.44
CA VAL A 308 -3.83 0.09 -17.10
C VAL A 308 -5.04 -0.79 -17.34
N GLN A 309 -4.81 -2.03 -17.72
CA GLN A 309 -5.89 -3.01 -17.86
C GLN A 309 -6.28 -3.59 -16.50
N GLY A 310 -7.59 -3.61 -16.24
CA GLY A 310 -8.19 -4.17 -15.04
C GLY A 310 -8.39 -3.16 -13.90
N ARG A 311 -9.05 -3.62 -12.83
CA ARG A 311 -9.52 -2.74 -11.74
C ARG A 311 -8.50 -2.51 -10.63
N THR A 312 -7.49 -3.35 -10.54
CA THR A 312 -6.50 -3.32 -9.46
C THR A 312 -5.12 -3.36 -10.06
N TYR A 313 -4.28 -2.44 -9.63
CA TYR A 313 -2.89 -2.29 -10.05
C TYR A 313 -2.08 -1.67 -8.91
N THR A 314 -0.78 -1.90 -8.96
CA THR A 314 0.19 -1.39 -8.01
C THR A 314 1.18 -0.49 -8.74
N VAL A 315 1.41 0.68 -8.18
CA VAL A 315 2.38 1.65 -8.69
C VAL A 315 3.39 1.95 -7.61
N THR A 316 4.67 1.97 -7.97
CA THR A 316 5.72 2.55 -7.14
C THR A 316 6.10 3.89 -7.72
N SER A 317 5.85 4.96 -6.96
CA SER A 317 6.16 6.33 -7.36
C SER A 317 7.32 6.91 -6.58
N TRP A 318 7.97 7.88 -7.20
CA TRP A 318 8.86 8.81 -6.52
C TRP A 318 8.11 10.08 -6.14
N ILE A 319 8.15 10.39 -4.85
CA ILE A 319 7.56 11.60 -4.26
C ILE A 319 8.69 12.62 -4.10
N PRO A 320 8.68 13.74 -4.87
CA PRO A 320 9.71 14.76 -4.73
C PRO A 320 9.81 15.25 -3.28
N ALA A 321 11.02 15.25 -2.74
CA ALA A 321 11.30 15.73 -1.39
C ALA A 321 12.42 16.80 -1.36
N PRO A 322 12.32 17.88 -2.16
CA PRO A 322 13.34 18.92 -2.19
C PRO A 322 13.28 19.79 -0.92
N THR A 323 14.45 20.23 -0.46
CA THR A 323 14.55 21.25 0.59
C THR A 323 14.38 22.65 0.01
N VAL A 324 13.93 23.61 0.83
CA VAL A 324 13.85 25.03 0.46
C VAL A 324 15.19 25.56 -0.07
N THR A 325 16.30 25.15 0.55
CA THR A 325 17.65 25.52 0.13
C THR A 325 17.99 24.98 -1.27
N GLN A 326 17.55 23.78 -1.62
CA GLN A 326 17.73 23.23 -2.97
C GLN A 326 16.89 23.99 -3.99
N LEU A 327 15.63 24.30 -3.67
CA LEU A 327 14.72 25.02 -4.56
C LEU A 327 15.20 26.45 -4.85
N ARG A 328 15.72 27.17 -3.86
CA ARG A 328 16.33 28.50 -4.04
C ARG A 328 17.62 28.49 -4.85
N LYS A 329 18.34 27.36 -4.87
CA LYS A 329 19.55 27.17 -5.67
C LYS A 329 19.29 26.66 -7.08
N ALA A 330 18.03 26.30 -7.40
CA ALA A 330 17.67 25.92 -8.75
C ALA A 330 17.92 27.11 -9.70
N GLY A 331 18.55 26.83 -10.84
CA GLY A 331 18.83 27.84 -11.85
C GLY A 331 17.60 28.24 -12.65
N GLU A 332 17.77 29.26 -13.48
CA GLU A 332 16.78 29.71 -14.48
C GLU A 332 17.21 29.34 -15.93
N ASP A 333 18.28 28.55 -16.08
CA ASP A 333 18.78 28.08 -17.37
C ASP A 333 18.02 26.82 -17.81
N TYR A 334 16.85 27.04 -18.40
CA TYR A 334 15.99 25.97 -18.92
C TYR A 334 16.27 25.71 -20.40
N PRO A 335 16.25 24.44 -20.85
CA PRO A 335 16.31 24.12 -22.28
C PRO A 335 15.22 24.90 -23.05
N GLN A 336 15.57 25.40 -24.25
CA GLN A 336 14.68 26.25 -25.04
C GLN A 336 13.32 25.58 -25.32
N GLU A 337 13.32 24.27 -25.54
CA GLU A 337 12.10 23.47 -25.75
C GLU A 337 11.13 23.51 -24.56
N ILE A 338 11.63 23.62 -23.32
CA ILE A 338 10.82 23.75 -22.11
C ILE A 338 10.26 25.16 -22.03
N VAL A 339 11.08 26.18 -22.33
CA VAL A 339 10.66 27.59 -22.35
C VAL A 339 9.54 27.80 -23.37
N ASP A 340 9.74 27.34 -24.61
CA ASP A 340 8.81 27.51 -25.72
C ASP A 340 7.48 26.81 -25.45
N ARG A 341 7.49 25.66 -24.77
CA ARG A 341 6.27 24.92 -24.42
C ARG A 341 5.54 25.52 -23.22
N TYR A 342 6.25 25.77 -22.12
CA TYR A 342 5.62 26.06 -20.82
C TYR A 342 5.45 27.55 -20.51
N LEU A 343 6.09 28.44 -21.26
CA LEU A 343 5.87 29.89 -21.14
C LEU A 343 4.97 30.45 -22.26
N ALA A 344 4.47 29.61 -23.16
CA ALA A 344 3.51 30.01 -24.17
C ALA A 344 2.20 30.44 -23.50
N LEU A 345 1.76 31.67 -23.79
CA LEU A 345 0.50 32.22 -23.30
C LEU A 345 -0.31 32.77 -24.48
N PRO A 346 -1.64 32.57 -24.49
CA PRO A 346 -2.52 33.32 -25.38
C PRO A 346 -2.56 34.80 -24.96
N GLU A 347 -3.35 35.60 -25.66
CA GLU A 347 -3.61 36.97 -25.21
C GLU A 347 -4.33 36.94 -23.86
N VAL A 348 -3.63 37.39 -22.82
CA VAL A 348 -4.14 37.47 -21.45
C VAL A 348 -4.42 38.92 -21.08
N PRO A 349 -5.45 39.21 -20.25
CA PRO A 349 -5.77 40.58 -19.86
C PRO A 349 -4.59 41.27 -19.17
N GLN A 350 -4.31 42.52 -19.56
CA GLN A 350 -3.16 43.28 -19.04
C GLN A 350 -3.13 43.35 -17.50
N ARG A 351 -4.30 43.45 -16.85
CA ARG A 351 -4.42 43.43 -15.38
C ARG A 351 -3.77 42.21 -14.72
N VAL A 352 -3.78 41.05 -15.39
CA VAL A 352 -3.19 39.81 -14.86
C VAL A 352 -1.67 39.87 -14.96
N VAL A 353 -1.15 40.40 -16.07
CA VAL A 353 0.29 40.60 -16.29
C VAL A 353 0.86 41.59 -15.27
N ASP A 354 0.17 42.71 -15.08
CA ASP A 354 0.59 43.75 -14.13
C ASP A 354 0.57 43.21 -12.69
N LEU A 355 -0.50 42.50 -12.31
CA LEU A 355 -0.60 41.85 -11.00
C LEU A 355 0.50 40.81 -10.79
N ALA A 356 0.78 39.96 -11.79
CA ALA A 356 1.82 38.94 -11.67
C ALA A 356 3.20 39.60 -11.42
N LYS A 357 3.51 40.69 -12.14
CA LYS A 357 4.74 41.47 -11.94
C LYS A 357 4.80 42.12 -10.57
N GLU A 358 3.70 42.68 -10.09
CA GLU A 358 3.61 43.29 -8.75
C GLU A 358 3.86 42.24 -7.66
N VAL A 359 3.19 41.09 -7.74
CA VAL A 359 3.26 40.02 -6.72
C VAL A 359 4.66 39.47 -6.57
N VAL A 360 5.42 39.35 -7.66
CA VAL A 360 6.75 38.75 -7.65
C VAL A 360 7.89 39.78 -7.64
N ALA A 361 7.60 41.07 -7.50
CA ALA A 361 8.57 42.16 -7.67
C ALA A 361 9.82 42.02 -6.78
N GLU A 362 9.64 41.57 -5.54
CA GLU A 362 10.72 41.42 -4.55
C GLU A 362 11.38 40.03 -4.59
N ALA A 363 10.83 39.09 -5.37
CA ALA A 363 11.27 37.70 -5.39
C ALA A 363 12.49 37.48 -6.30
N GLN A 364 13.55 36.89 -5.74
CA GLN A 364 14.83 36.75 -6.42
C GLN A 364 14.99 35.42 -7.17
N THR A 365 14.31 34.36 -6.73
CA THR A 365 14.43 33.01 -7.30
C THR A 365 13.08 32.51 -7.80
N PRO A 366 13.02 31.53 -8.73
CA PRO A 366 11.75 30.91 -9.14
C PRO A 366 10.94 30.38 -7.98
N TYR A 367 11.61 29.82 -6.96
CA TYR A 367 10.97 29.38 -5.73
C TYR A 367 10.33 30.53 -4.95
N ASP A 368 11.06 31.64 -4.75
CA ASP A 368 10.51 32.80 -4.03
C ASP A 368 9.35 33.44 -4.81
N LYS A 369 9.39 33.42 -6.16
CA LYS A 369 8.29 33.89 -7.02
C LYS A 369 7.05 33.01 -6.84
N ALA A 370 7.21 31.68 -6.85
CA ALA A 370 6.13 30.73 -6.61
C ALA A 370 5.51 30.89 -5.21
N LEU A 371 6.35 31.09 -4.18
CA LEU A 371 5.90 31.34 -2.81
C LEU A 371 5.11 32.64 -2.69
N ALA A 372 5.56 33.72 -3.34
CA ALA A 372 4.84 35.00 -3.35
C ALA A 372 3.45 34.86 -4.01
N ILE A 373 3.37 34.12 -5.12
CA ILE A 373 2.10 33.80 -5.78
C ILE A 373 1.20 32.96 -4.86
N GLU A 374 1.71 31.91 -4.22
CA GLU A 374 0.94 31.09 -3.28
C GLU A 374 0.37 31.94 -2.14
N GLN A 375 1.20 32.76 -1.50
CA GLN A 375 0.79 33.65 -0.40
C GLN A 375 -0.26 34.66 -0.85
N HIS A 376 -0.12 35.21 -2.06
CA HIS A 376 -1.11 36.10 -2.63
C HIS A 376 -2.46 35.40 -2.81
N LEU A 377 -2.46 34.19 -3.40
CA LEU A 377 -3.66 33.40 -3.69
C LEU A 377 -4.38 32.92 -2.43
N ARG A 378 -3.66 32.62 -1.35
CA ARG A 378 -4.24 32.22 -0.06
C ARG A 378 -5.06 33.31 0.65
N ARG A 379 -5.04 34.55 0.15
CA ARG A 379 -5.86 35.65 0.68
C ARG A 379 -7.29 35.65 0.14
N TYR A 380 -7.57 34.86 -0.89
CA TYR A 380 -8.91 34.72 -1.43
C TYR A 380 -9.68 33.64 -0.68
N ASP A 381 -10.97 33.89 -0.46
CA ASP A 381 -11.89 32.86 0.01
C ASP A 381 -12.16 31.84 -1.11
N TYR A 382 -12.16 30.56 -0.74
CA TYR A 382 -12.44 29.47 -1.66
C TYR A 382 -13.91 29.07 -1.56
N ASP A 383 -14.63 29.09 -2.69
CA ASP A 383 -16.03 28.69 -2.82
C ASP A 383 -16.20 27.72 -4.01
N LEU A 384 -17.23 26.87 -3.98
CA LEU A 384 -17.47 25.77 -4.94
C LEU A 384 -18.57 26.07 -5.96
#